data_AF-A0A2S0KF58-F1
#
_entry.id   AF-A0A2S0KF58-F1
#
_cell.length_a   1.000
_cell.length_b   1.000
_cell.length_c   1.000
_cell.angle_alpha   90.00
_cell.angle_beta   90.00
_cell.angle_gamma   90.00
#
_symmetry.space_group_name_H-M   'P 1'
#
loop_
_entity.id
_entity.type
_entity.pdbx_description
1 polymer ?
#
loop_
_entity_poly.entity_id
_entity_poly.type
_entity_poly.pdbx_seq_one_letter_code
_entity_poly.pdbx_strand_id
1 'polypeptide(L)'
;MESDRSGHRVPGAGVEAHRRSGRPVLGPLVLAVGGTGESTPGDDPASVTGMLARVTDELDERFSARWVPYPASYGPAASLDGECYLSSVARGVTALAQAIDDAVAEQPDRPVMLIGYSQGAVVIRSLLARPATGRYAASVAGLGFVADPHQPPGAVPGCDGWGVAGRGPDLPAEIPAFWVGAPDDVICNASPDSLIRDVADLSGMFSVDQVRTWLADVYTRVRDAELQNAARTRLAPSQWIRDVRRLAIAAREVRGYLPSSLRVHRWRWDNPLGGRHVSYGTEPYLRAPLTAPDVTGCQVLAQWMQVQATLGPHQRCAA
;
A
#
# COMPACT_ATOMS: atom_id res chain seq x y z
N MET A 1 77.77 -1.46 48.69
CA MET A 1 77.41 -0.96 47.34
C MET A 1 76.69 -2.10 46.63
N GLU A 2 75.47 -2.50 47.04
CA GLU A 2 74.22 -1.72 47.06
C GLU A 2 73.92 -1.11 45.68
N SER A 3 73.00 -1.72 44.92
CA SER A 3 71.60 -1.30 44.95
C SER A 3 70.72 -2.21 44.10
N ASP A 4 69.71 -2.76 44.76
CA ASP A 4 68.49 -3.38 44.26
C ASP A 4 67.61 -2.38 43.46
N ARG A 5 67.01 -2.83 42.35
CA ARG A 5 65.70 -2.34 41.85
C ARG A 5 64.95 -3.43 41.08
N SER A 6 64.02 -4.01 41.84
CA SER A 6 62.76 -4.63 41.48
C SER A 6 61.94 -3.99 40.33
N GLY A 7 61.19 -4.86 39.63
CA GLY A 7 59.77 -4.65 39.33
C GLY A 7 59.38 -4.01 37.98
N HIS A 8 58.90 -4.82 37.03
CA HIS A 8 57.49 -4.84 36.54
C HIS A 8 57.38 -5.64 35.22
N ARG A 9 56.81 -6.84 35.31
CA ARG A 9 56.17 -7.51 34.17
C ARG A 9 54.81 -6.86 33.96
N VAL A 10 54.60 -6.26 32.81
CA VAL A 10 53.27 -5.82 32.36
C VAL A 10 52.50 -7.05 31.87
N PRO A 11 51.31 -7.37 32.43
CA PRO A 11 50.41 -8.35 31.84
C PRO A 11 49.61 -7.66 30.72
N GLY A 12 50.07 -7.81 29.49
CA GLY A 12 49.36 -7.34 28.30
C GLY A 12 48.26 -8.33 27.94
N ALA A 13 47.04 -7.96 28.30
CA ALA A 13 45.74 -8.54 27.98
C ALA A 13 45.72 -9.51 26.78
N GLY A 14 45.32 -10.76 27.06
CA GLY A 14 44.79 -11.64 26.04
C GLY A 14 43.60 -10.95 25.38
N VAL A 15 43.74 -10.65 24.09
CA VAL A 15 42.59 -10.36 23.23
C VAL A 15 41.89 -11.70 23.01
N GLU A 16 41.10 -12.11 24.00
CA GLU A 16 40.04 -13.07 23.79
C GLU A 16 39.06 -12.40 22.81
N ALA A 17 39.23 -12.73 21.53
CA ALA A 17 38.22 -12.50 20.54
C ALA A 17 36.99 -13.32 20.97
N HIS A 18 36.12 -12.70 21.79
CA HIS A 18 34.73 -13.09 21.89
C HIS A 18 34.15 -12.98 20.48
N ARG A 19 34.24 -14.08 19.73
CA ARG A 19 33.26 -14.41 18.70
C ARG A 19 31.93 -14.43 19.45
N ARG A 20 31.26 -13.27 19.50
CA ARG A 20 29.81 -13.25 19.62
C ARG A 20 29.35 -14.18 18.50
N SER A 21 28.86 -15.35 18.91
CA SER A 21 28.02 -16.21 18.11
C SER A 21 26.79 -15.37 17.74
N GLY A 22 26.97 -14.49 16.76
CA GLY A 22 25.91 -13.69 16.21
C GLY A 22 24.99 -14.67 15.50
N ARG A 23 23.79 -14.86 16.05
CA ARG A 23 22.67 -15.22 15.18
C ARG A 23 22.73 -14.25 13.99
N PRO A 24 22.69 -14.73 12.74
CA PRO A 24 22.62 -13.82 11.60
C PRO A 24 21.47 -12.85 11.88
N VAL A 25 21.77 -11.55 11.82
CA VAL A 25 20.74 -10.52 11.97
C VAL A 25 19.79 -10.75 10.81
N LEU A 26 18.63 -11.36 11.10
CA LEU A 26 17.61 -11.60 10.10
C LEU A 26 17.13 -10.22 9.64
N GLY A 27 17.24 -9.94 8.34
CA GLY A 27 16.71 -8.71 7.79
C GLY A 27 15.18 -8.66 7.91
N PRO A 28 14.54 -7.55 7.52
CA PRO A 28 13.14 -7.34 7.81
C PRO A 28 12.21 -8.44 7.25
N LEU A 29 11.12 -8.72 7.96
CA LEU A 29 10.00 -9.46 7.41
C LEU A 29 9.08 -8.48 6.67
N VAL A 30 8.74 -8.79 5.42
CA VAL A 30 7.76 -8.04 4.63
C VAL A 30 6.41 -8.74 4.71
N LEU A 31 5.37 -8.04 5.15
CA LEU A 31 3.99 -8.49 5.05
C LEU A 31 3.34 -7.80 3.85
N ALA A 32 2.95 -8.60 2.86
CA ALA A 32 2.35 -8.14 1.62
C ALA A 32 0.83 -8.32 1.64
N VAL A 33 0.09 -7.23 1.41
CA VAL A 33 -1.37 -7.20 1.41
C VAL A 33 -1.86 -6.86 0.00
N GLY A 34 -2.42 -7.86 -0.67
CA GLY A 34 -2.85 -7.77 -2.07
C GLY A 34 -3.95 -6.75 -2.35
N GLY A 35 -4.13 -6.46 -3.64
CA GLY A 35 -5.26 -5.67 -4.12
C GLY A 35 -6.53 -6.50 -4.29
N THR A 36 -7.63 -5.84 -4.67
CA THR A 36 -8.91 -6.50 -4.96
C THR A 36 -8.73 -7.63 -5.99
N GLY A 37 -9.20 -8.82 -5.66
CA GLY A 37 -9.13 -10.02 -6.51
C GLY A 37 -7.77 -10.72 -6.54
N GLU A 38 -6.77 -10.27 -5.77
CA GLU A 38 -5.45 -10.90 -5.71
C GLU A 38 -5.26 -11.87 -4.55
N SER A 39 -6.18 -11.88 -3.57
CA SER A 39 -6.10 -12.77 -2.41
C SER A 39 -7.41 -13.48 -2.12
N THR A 40 -7.30 -14.66 -1.51
CA THR A 40 -8.39 -15.37 -0.87
C THR A 40 -8.00 -15.80 0.55
N PRO A 41 -8.95 -16.08 1.45
CA PRO A 41 -8.64 -16.54 2.81
C PRO A 41 -7.90 -17.88 2.88
N GLY A 42 -7.87 -18.65 1.79
CA GLY A 42 -7.19 -19.95 1.71
C GLY A 42 -5.80 -19.91 1.09
N ASP A 43 -5.29 -18.72 0.74
CA ASP A 43 -3.96 -18.58 0.16
C ASP A 43 -2.87 -19.04 1.13
N ASP A 44 -1.76 -19.57 0.59
CA ASP A 44 -0.58 -19.89 1.38
C ASP A 44 0.15 -18.60 1.84
N PRO A 45 0.27 -18.34 3.15
CA PRO A 45 0.99 -17.17 3.67
C PRO A 45 2.47 -17.12 3.28
N ALA A 46 3.09 -18.24 2.89
CA ALA A 46 4.49 -18.30 2.50
C ALA A 46 4.75 -17.82 1.05
N SER A 47 3.70 -17.73 0.23
CA SER A 47 3.83 -17.41 -1.19
C SER A 47 3.18 -16.07 -1.52
N VAL A 48 3.98 -15.02 -1.69
CA VAL A 48 3.48 -13.71 -2.18
C VAL A 48 3.09 -13.82 -3.65
N THR A 49 1.91 -13.32 -4.00
CA THR A 49 1.35 -13.37 -5.36
C THR A 49 0.92 -11.98 -5.84
N GLY A 50 0.33 -11.91 -7.03
CA GLY A 50 -0.24 -10.67 -7.58
C GLY A 50 0.79 -9.59 -7.89
N MET A 51 0.38 -8.33 -7.81
CA MET A 51 1.23 -7.16 -8.03
C MET A 51 2.44 -7.13 -7.09
N LEU A 52 2.25 -7.47 -5.82
CA LEU A 52 3.29 -7.31 -4.80
C LEU A 52 4.38 -8.38 -4.88
N ALA A 53 4.15 -9.50 -5.59
CA ALA A 53 5.23 -10.44 -5.93
C ALA A 53 6.36 -9.73 -6.69
N ARG A 54 6.01 -8.78 -7.57
CA ARG A 54 6.99 -7.96 -8.32
C ARG A 54 7.85 -7.05 -7.43
N VAL A 55 7.39 -6.76 -6.21
CA VAL A 55 8.19 -6.03 -5.22
C VAL A 55 9.10 -7.01 -4.49
N THR A 56 8.55 -8.12 -4.02
CA THR A 56 9.28 -9.07 -3.18
C THR A 56 10.33 -9.87 -3.93
N ASP A 57 10.11 -10.15 -5.23
CA ASP A 57 11.07 -10.82 -6.11
C ASP A 57 12.35 -9.99 -6.34
N GLU A 58 12.26 -8.67 -6.11
CA GLU A 58 13.37 -7.71 -6.29
C GLU A 58 14.11 -7.41 -4.98
N LEU A 59 13.67 -7.98 -3.85
CA LEU A 59 14.33 -7.84 -2.55
C LEU A 59 15.52 -8.80 -2.45
N ASP A 60 16.63 -8.31 -1.90
CA ASP A 60 17.78 -9.15 -1.61
C ASP A 60 17.53 -10.20 -0.49
N GLU A 61 18.46 -11.14 -0.37
CA GLU A 61 18.40 -12.31 0.54
C GLU A 61 18.25 -11.99 2.03
N ARG A 62 18.42 -10.72 2.44
CA ARG A 62 18.22 -10.31 3.84
C ARG A 62 16.74 -10.31 4.19
N PHE A 63 15.86 -10.09 3.21
CA PHE A 63 14.43 -10.03 3.42
C PHE A 63 13.81 -11.43 3.39
N SER A 64 12.73 -11.59 4.15
CA SER A 64 11.75 -12.63 3.83
C SER A 64 10.40 -11.96 3.64
N ALA A 65 9.54 -12.52 2.81
CA ALA A 65 8.19 -11.99 2.61
C ALA A 65 7.13 -13.04 2.98
N ARG A 66 5.99 -12.55 3.46
CA ARG A 66 4.78 -13.35 3.69
C ARG A 66 3.58 -12.63 3.09
N TRP A 67 2.69 -13.43 2.53
CA TRP A 67 1.38 -12.98 2.06
C TRP A 67 0.42 -12.86 3.24
N VAL A 68 -0.53 -11.93 3.16
CA VAL A 68 -1.62 -11.79 4.13
C VAL A 68 -2.92 -12.26 3.46
N PRO A 69 -3.36 -13.51 3.69
CA PRO A 69 -4.57 -14.06 3.10
C PRO A 69 -5.81 -13.34 3.63
N TYR A 70 -6.63 -12.81 2.72
CA TYR A 70 -7.91 -12.20 3.07
C TYR A 70 -8.85 -12.22 1.86
N PRO A 71 -10.14 -11.84 1.99
CA PRO A 71 -11.10 -11.96 0.90
C PRO A 71 -10.77 -11.15 -0.36
N ALA A 72 -10.08 -10.00 -0.21
CA ALA A 72 -9.79 -9.06 -1.29
C ALA A 72 -10.99 -8.79 -2.22
N SER A 73 -12.20 -8.72 -1.67
CA SER A 73 -13.43 -8.62 -2.43
C SER A 73 -13.88 -7.17 -2.59
N TYR A 74 -14.62 -6.93 -3.66
CA TYR A 74 -15.37 -5.69 -3.87
C TYR A 74 -16.68 -6.09 -4.52
N GLY A 75 -17.69 -6.52 -3.77
CA GLY A 75 -18.97 -6.95 -4.34
C GLY A 75 -19.61 -5.84 -5.21
N PRO A 76 -20.14 -6.14 -6.42
CA PRO A 76 -20.12 -7.39 -7.18
C PRO A 76 -18.94 -7.53 -8.17
N ALA A 77 -17.92 -6.69 -8.07
CA ALA A 77 -16.71 -6.86 -8.85
C ALA A 77 -16.01 -8.18 -8.46
N ALA A 78 -15.56 -8.93 -9.46
CA ALA A 78 -15.06 -10.31 -9.40
C ALA A 78 -16.11 -11.42 -9.15
N SER A 79 -17.07 -11.25 -8.24
CA SER A 79 -18.20 -12.17 -8.07
C SER A 79 -19.49 -11.42 -7.72
N LEU A 80 -20.61 -11.82 -8.33
CA LEU A 80 -21.91 -11.18 -8.13
C LEU A 80 -22.38 -11.27 -6.67
N ASP A 81 -22.13 -12.40 -6.01
CA ASP A 81 -22.33 -12.71 -4.59
C ASP A 81 -21.10 -12.35 -3.72
N GLY A 82 -20.19 -11.56 -4.26
CA GLY A 82 -18.99 -11.13 -3.55
C GLY A 82 -19.31 -10.32 -2.29
N GLU A 83 -18.50 -10.54 -1.25
CA GLU A 83 -18.48 -9.74 -0.03
C GLU A 83 -18.29 -8.25 -0.36
N CYS A 84 -19.00 -7.36 0.34
CA CYS A 84 -18.83 -5.91 0.14
C CYS A 84 -17.43 -5.45 0.54
N TYR A 85 -16.97 -4.37 -0.10
CA TYR A 85 -15.60 -3.88 0.06
C TYR A 85 -15.24 -3.55 1.51
N LEU A 86 -16.12 -2.88 2.27
CA LEU A 86 -15.83 -2.56 3.68
C LEU A 86 -15.67 -3.80 4.57
N SER A 87 -16.48 -4.84 4.33
CA SER A 87 -16.36 -6.10 5.07
C SER A 87 -15.05 -6.83 4.71
N SER A 88 -14.69 -6.85 3.43
CA SER A 88 -13.41 -7.39 2.97
C SER A 88 -12.21 -6.66 3.61
N VAL A 89 -12.24 -5.33 3.63
CA VAL A 89 -11.21 -4.52 4.30
C VAL A 89 -11.15 -4.83 5.79
N ALA A 90 -12.29 -4.92 6.49
CA ALA A 90 -12.31 -5.24 7.91
C ALA A 90 -11.68 -6.61 8.22
N ARG A 91 -11.95 -7.62 7.38
CA ARG A 91 -11.32 -8.94 7.48
C ARG A 91 -9.83 -8.90 7.16
N GLY A 92 -9.42 -8.13 6.15
CA GLY A 92 -8.02 -7.87 5.85
C GLY A 92 -7.28 -7.22 7.02
N VAL A 93 -7.90 -6.26 7.71
CA VAL A 93 -7.30 -5.61 8.89
C VAL A 93 -7.08 -6.61 10.02
N THR A 94 -8.04 -7.52 10.25
CA THR A 94 -7.91 -8.60 11.24
C THR A 94 -6.80 -9.58 10.85
N ALA A 95 -6.74 -10.00 9.58
CA ALA A 95 -5.69 -10.90 9.09
C ALA A 95 -4.29 -10.27 9.20
N LEU A 96 -4.14 -9.00 8.83
CA LEU A 96 -2.88 -8.27 8.96
C LEU A 96 -2.46 -8.10 10.42
N ALA A 97 -3.41 -7.79 11.33
CA ALA A 97 -3.14 -7.70 12.76
C ALA A 97 -2.57 -9.02 13.30
N GLN A 98 -3.20 -10.15 12.94
CA GLN A 98 -2.75 -11.47 13.33
C GLN A 98 -1.35 -11.77 12.76
N ALA A 99 -1.11 -11.47 11.48
CA ALA A 99 0.20 -11.71 10.86
C ALA A 99 1.33 -10.91 11.51
N ILE A 100 1.06 -9.69 11.98
CA ILE A 100 2.03 -8.89 12.75
C ILE A 100 2.26 -9.52 14.14
N ASP A 101 1.18 -9.89 14.84
CA ASP A 101 1.29 -10.52 16.16
C ASP A 101 2.09 -11.83 16.09
N ASP A 102 1.84 -12.67 15.08
CA ASP A 102 2.57 -13.92 14.85
C ASP A 102 4.05 -13.64 14.54
N ALA A 103 4.34 -12.66 13.67
CA ALA A 103 5.71 -12.28 13.35
C ALA A 103 6.50 -11.80 14.57
N VAL A 104 5.88 -10.98 15.41
CA VAL A 104 6.50 -10.46 16.64
C VAL A 104 6.65 -11.57 17.67
N ALA A 105 5.68 -12.48 17.79
CA ALA A 105 5.77 -13.63 18.70
C ALA A 105 6.89 -14.61 18.28
N GLU A 106 7.06 -14.86 16.99
CA GLU A 106 8.12 -15.68 16.45
C GLU A 106 9.50 -15.05 16.65
N GLN A 107 9.63 -13.75 16.37
CA GLN A 107 10.91 -13.02 16.40
C GLN A 107 10.72 -11.55 16.86
N PRO A 108 10.69 -11.29 18.18
CA PRO A 108 10.37 -9.97 18.74
C PRO A 108 11.26 -8.81 18.26
N ASP A 109 12.54 -9.09 18.02
CA ASP A 109 13.52 -8.09 17.61
C ASP A 109 13.59 -7.89 16.09
N ARG A 110 12.84 -8.66 15.32
CA ARG A 110 12.87 -8.59 13.85
C ARG A 110 11.97 -7.46 13.35
N PRO A 111 12.50 -6.50 12.59
CA PRO A 111 11.67 -5.44 12.01
C PRO A 111 10.65 -6.00 11.01
N VAL A 112 9.44 -5.44 11.04
CA VAL A 112 8.37 -5.75 10.08
C VAL A 112 8.21 -4.56 9.13
N MET A 113 8.15 -4.80 7.82
CA MET A 113 7.74 -3.80 6.83
C MET A 113 6.42 -4.21 6.22
N LEU A 114 5.54 -3.25 5.97
CA LEU A 114 4.22 -3.51 5.38
C LEU A 114 4.19 -2.98 3.96
N ILE A 115 3.74 -3.79 3.00
CA ILE A 115 3.45 -3.33 1.64
C ILE A 115 2.01 -3.63 1.26
N GLY A 116 1.33 -2.64 0.69
CA GLY A 116 -0.08 -2.75 0.29
C GLY A 116 -0.31 -2.25 -1.12
N TYR A 117 -1.06 -3.01 -1.90
CA TYR A 117 -1.48 -2.61 -3.24
C TYR A 117 -2.99 -2.34 -3.26
N SER A 118 -3.42 -1.20 -3.80
CA SER A 118 -4.84 -0.86 -3.99
C SER A 118 -5.65 -1.06 -2.69
N GLN A 119 -6.60 -1.99 -2.63
CA GLN A 119 -7.34 -2.34 -1.41
C GLN A 119 -6.42 -2.67 -0.21
N GLY A 120 -5.31 -3.36 -0.43
CA GLY A 120 -4.35 -3.71 0.63
C GLY A 120 -3.70 -2.49 1.29
N ALA A 121 -3.53 -1.38 0.57
CA ALA A 121 -3.09 -0.10 1.15
C ALA A 121 -4.13 0.43 2.16
N VAL A 122 -5.42 0.31 1.84
CA VAL A 122 -6.53 0.70 2.73
C VAL A 122 -6.58 -0.18 3.97
N VAL A 123 -6.31 -1.49 3.83
CA VAL A 123 -6.19 -2.41 4.96
C VAL A 123 -5.09 -1.97 5.93
N ILE A 124 -3.88 -1.68 5.42
CA ILE A 124 -2.76 -1.23 6.26
C ILE A 124 -3.11 0.09 6.97
N ARG A 125 -3.63 1.08 6.23
CA ARG A 125 -4.04 2.38 6.80
C ARG A 125 -5.11 2.22 7.88
N SER A 126 -6.10 1.38 7.62
CA SER A 126 -7.22 1.12 8.54
C SER A 126 -6.78 0.36 9.79
N LEU A 127 -5.74 -0.47 9.71
CA LEU A 127 -5.11 -1.05 10.88
C LEU A 127 -4.45 0.05 11.72
N LEU A 128 -3.53 0.81 11.13
CA LEU A 128 -2.70 1.79 11.83
C LEU A 128 -3.48 2.97 12.41
N ALA A 129 -4.69 3.24 11.90
CA ALA A 129 -5.59 4.26 12.43
C ALA A 129 -6.22 3.90 13.79
N ARG A 130 -6.19 2.62 14.22
CA ARG A 130 -6.86 2.20 15.45
C ARG A 130 -6.01 2.58 16.67
N PRO A 131 -6.59 3.15 17.74
CA PRO A 131 -5.82 3.52 18.94
C PRO A 131 -5.01 2.36 19.56
N ALA A 132 -5.53 1.12 19.45
CA ALA A 132 -4.86 -0.08 19.94
C ALA A 132 -3.61 -0.49 19.14
N THR A 133 -3.35 0.10 17.97
CA THR A 133 -2.20 -0.23 17.12
C THR A 133 -0.95 0.57 17.42
N GLY A 134 -0.97 1.44 18.44
CA GLY A 134 0.25 1.99 19.02
C GLY A 134 1.26 0.90 19.43
N ARG A 135 0.78 -0.32 19.72
CA ARG A 135 1.64 -1.50 19.97
C ARG A 135 2.50 -1.93 18.77
N TYR A 136 2.06 -1.67 17.54
CA TYR A 136 2.80 -2.06 16.33
C TYR A 136 3.83 -1.03 15.89
N ALA A 137 3.74 0.21 16.36
CA ALA A 137 4.64 1.29 15.94
C ALA A 137 6.12 0.97 16.25
N ALA A 138 6.39 0.19 17.30
CA ALA A 138 7.75 -0.24 17.63
C ALA A 138 8.29 -1.32 16.69
N SER A 139 7.42 -2.17 16.15
CA SER A 139 7.79 -3.33 15.32
C SER A 139 7.78 -3.02 13.83
N VAL A 140 6.97 -2.04 13.40
CA VAL A 140 6.82 -1.67 11.99
C VAL A 140 7.85 -0.62 11.59
N ALA A 141 8.77 -1.01 10.71
CA ALA A 141 9.92 -0.19 10.29
C ALA A 141 9.71 0.59 8.99
N GLY A 142 8.63 0.33 8.25
CA GLY A 142 8.30 1.10 7.05
C GLY A 142 7.04 0.62 6.35
N LEU A 143 6.45 1.54 5.58
CA LEU A 143 5.22 1.34 4.82
C LEU A 143 5.46 1.61 3.34
N GLY A 144 5.13 0.65 2.49
CA GLY A 144 5.14 0.81 1.03
C GLY A 144 3.73 0.72 0.46
N PHE A 145 3.32 1.68 -0.35
CA PHE A 145 2.00 1.65 -0.97
C PHE A 145 2.10 1.71 -2.48
N VAL A 146 1.41 0.80 -3.16
CA VAL A 146 1.23 0.82 -4.62
C VAL A 146 -0.23 1.13 -4.90
N ALA A 147 -0.50 2.19 -5.67
CA ALA A 147 -1.85 2.62 -6.01
C ALA A 147 -2.77 2.85 -4.79
N ASP A 148 -2.28 3.55 -3.77
CA ASP A 148 -3.04 3.86 -2.53
C ASP A 148 -4.33 4.65 -2.85
N PRO A 149 -5.54 4.12 -2.58
CA PRO A 149 -6.79 4.87 -2.72
C PRO A 149 -6.88 6.10 -1.81
N HIS A 150 -5.99 6.20 -0.83
CA HIS A 150 -5.82 7.34 0.07
C HIS A 150 -4.48 8.07 -0.12
N GLN A 151 -3.85 7.96 -1.30
CA GLN A 151 -2.60 8.67 -1.59
C GLN A 151 -2.76 10.18 -1.31
N PRO A 152 -1.91 10.77 -0.45
CA PRO A 152 -2.01 12.20 -0.15
C PRO A 152 -1.58 13.06 -1.36
N PRO A 153 -2.10 14.30 -1.47
CA PRO A 153 -1.64 15.24 -2.49
C PRO A 153 -0.12 15.44 -2.42
N GLY A 154 0.56 15.41 -3.57
CA GLY A 154 2.01 15.62 -3.66
C GLY A 154 2.89 14.48 -3.15
N ALA A 155 2.31 13.33 -2.76
CA ALA A 155 3.08 12.16 -2.33
C ALA A 155 3.95 11.56 -3.45
N VAL A 156 3.48 11.66 -4.69
CA VAL A 156 4.16 11.14 -5.88
C VAL A 156 4.37 12.28 -6.89
N PRO A 157 5.61 12.53 -7.36
CA PRO A 157 5.86 13.54 -8.39
C PRO A 157 5.07 13.25 -9.67
N GLY A 158 4.42 14.29 -10.23
CA GLY A 158 3.58 14.18 -11.43
C GLY A 158 2.11 13.79 -11.16
N CYS A 159 1.76 13.45 -9.91
CA CYS A 159 0.37 13.28 -9.49
C CYS A 159 -0.17 14.59 -8.90
N ASP A 160 -0.95 15.33 -9.69
CA ASP A 160 -1.55 16.62 -9.30
C ASP A 160 -2.88 16.47 -8.50
N GLY A 161 -3.39 15.25 -8.41
CA GLY A 161 -4.60 14.88 -7.66
C GLY A 161 -4.30 14.23 -6.32
N TRP A 162 -5.20 13.36 -5.89
CA TRP A 162 -5.04 12.51 -4.70
C TRP A 162 -5.92 11.26 -4.83
N GLY A 163 -5.72 10.32 -3.90
CA GLY A 163 -6.45 9.06 -3.88
C GLY A 163 -7.97 9.24 -3.99
N VAL A 164 -8.61 8.37 -4.77
CA VAL A 164 -10.04 8.46 -5.09
C VAL A 164 -10.94 8.38 -3.86
N ALA A 165 -10.48 7.71 -2.79
CA ALA A 165 -11.18 7.58 -1.52
C ALA A 165 -10.88 8.74 -0.54
N GLY A 166 -10.23 9.81 -1.00
CA GLY A 166 -9.87 10.97 -0.17
C GLY A 166 -8.65 10.71 0.71
N ARG A 167 -8.37 11.60 1.68
CA ARG A 167 -7.12 11.60 2.46
C ARG A 167 -6.89 10.33 3.32
N GLY A 168 -7.96 9.60 3.66
CA GLY A 168 -7.90 8.47 4.59
C GLY A 168 -7.43 8.87 6.00
N PRO A 169 -7.30 7.91 6.93
CA PRO A 169 -6.70 8.16 8.23
C PRO A 169 -5.24 8.62 8.13
N ASP A 170 -4.76 9.46 9.04
CA ASP A 170 -3.35 9.82 9.05
C ASP A 170 -2.47 8.60 9.44
N LEU A 171 -1.30 8.49 8.82
CA LEU A 171 -0.30 7.49 9.17
C LEU A 171 0.50 7.95 10.40
N PRO A 172 1.00 7.03 11.25
CA PRO A 172 1.93 7.37 12.32
C PRO A 172 3.17 8.08 11.74
N ALA A 173 3.48 9.28 12.25
CA ALA A 173 4.52 10.14 11.68
C ALA A 173 5.93 9.57 11.83
N GLU A 174 6.12 8.65 12.77
CA GLU A 174 7.39 8.01 13.10
C GLU A 174 7.75 6.90 12.12
N ILE A 175 6.77 6.35 11.39
CA ILE A 175 6.98 5.24 10.47
C ILE A 175 7.19 5.79 9.06
N PRO A 176 8.35 5.55 8.43
CA PRO A 176 8.61 6.06 7.09
C PRO A 176 7.67 5.38 6.08
N ALA A 177 7.03 6.19 5.23
CA ALA A 177 6.11 5.73 4.20
C ALA A 177 6.57 6.15 2.80
N PHE A 178 6.34 5.29 1.82
CA PHE A 178 6.66 5.52 0.41
C PHE A 178 5.51 5.14 -0.50
N TRP A 179 5.22 6.00 -1.48
CA TRP A 179 4.12 5.81 -2.41
C TRP A 179 4.61 5.58 -3.83
N VAL A 180 3.99 4.60 -4.46
CA VAL A 180 4.07 4.30 -5.88
C VAL A 180 2.69 4.54 -6.50
N GLY A 181 2.58 5.50 -7.42
CA GLY A 181 1.34 5.88 -8.09
C GLY A 181 1.59 6.45 -9.48
N ALA A 182 0.66 6.21 -10.41
CA ALA A 182 0.78 6.70 -11.78
C ALA A 182 -0.14 7.92 -11.99
N PRO A 183 0.30 8.97 -12.73
CA PRO A 183 -0.53 10.14 -12.99
C PRO A 183 -1.87 9.82 -13.67
N ASP A 184 -1.92 8.75 -14.45
CA ASP A 184 -3.12 8.31 -15.18
C ASP A 184 -3.92 7.21 -14.45
N ASP A 185 -3.53 6.82 -13.24
CA ASP A 185 -4.29 5.89 -12.39
C ASP A 185 -5.23 6.67 -11.45
N VAL A 186 -6.52 6.65 -11.77
CA VAL A 186 -7.55 7.33 -10.98
C VAL A 186 -7.61 6.87 -9.53
N ILE A 187 -7.21 5.62 -9.23
CA ILE A 187 -7.32 5.10 -7.87
C ILE A 187 -6.45 5.89 -6.90
N CYS A 188 -5.20 6.20 -7.28
CA CYS A 188 -4.27 6.97 -6.46
C CYS A 188 -4.15 8.45 -6.86
N ASN A 189 -4.61 8.82 -8.06
CA ASN A 189 -4.51 10.17 -8.60
C ASN A 189 -5.82 10.63 -9.28
N ALA A 190 -6.93 10.58 -8.56
CA ALA A 190 -8.18 11.16 -9.05
C ALA A 190 -8.08 12.69 -9.12
N SER A 191 -8.69 13.29 -10.14
CA SER A 191 -8.74 14.76 -10.28
C SER A 191 -9.59 15.39 -9.16
N PRO A 192 -9.29 16.64 -8.72
CA PRO A 192 -10.03 17.33 -7.66
C PRO A 192 -11.56 17.42 -7.84
N ASP A 193 -12.03 17.39 -9.09
CA ASP A 193 -13.45 17.49 -9.49
C ASP A 193 -14.02 16.18 -10.07
N SER A 194 -13.30 15.05 -9.94
CA SER A 194 -13.72 13.77 -10.52
C SER A 194 -15.05 13.27 -9.95
N LEU A 195 -15.96 12.86 -10.83
CA LEU A 195 -17.22 12.19 -10.46
C LEU A 195 -16.98 10.76 -9.94
N ILE A 196 -15.82 10.16 -10.26
CA ILE A 196 -15.47 8.81 -9.80
C ILE A 196 -15.28 8.79 -8.28
N ARG A 197 -14.92 9.93 -7.67
CA ARG A 197 -14.84 10.07 -6.21
C ARG A 197 -16.20 9.91 -5.55
N ASP A 198 -17.24 10.55 -6.10
CA ASP A 198 -18.61 10.41 -5.58
C ASP A 198 -19.11 8.97 -5.78
N VAL A 199 -18.74 8.31 -6.88
CA VAL A 199 -19.03 6.88 -7.10
C VAL A 199 -18.31 6.02 -6.06
N ALA A 200 -17.02 6.28 -5.79
CA ALA A 200 -16.24 5.56 -4.79
C ALA A 200 -16.85 5.71 -3.38
N ASP A 201 -17.28 6.93 -3.02
CA ASP A 201 -17.97 7.21 -1.76
C ASP A 201 -19.28 6.42 -1.64
N LEU A 202 -19.94 6.07 -2.75
CA LEU A 202 -21.22 5.39 -2.73
C LEU A 202 -21.11 3.86 -2.91
N SER A 203 -20.00 3.34 -3.41
CA SER A 203 -19.89 1.94 -3.83
C SER A 203 -19.20 1.02 -2.82
N GLY A 204 -18.52 1.56 -1.80
CA GLY A 204 -17.78 0.75 -0.82
C GLY A 204 -18.64 -0.23 0.02
N MET A 205 -19.93 0.05 0.21
CA MET A 205 -20.88 -0.85 0.90
C MET A 205 -21.70 -1.71 -0.06
N PHE A 206 -21.52 -1.54 -1.37
CA PHE A 206 -22.33 -2.25 -2.35
C PHE A 206 -21.99 -3.75 -2.32
N SER A 207 -23.03 -4.57 -2.24
CA SER A 207 -23.00 -6.01 -2.48
C SER A 207 -24.44 -6.42 -2.84
N VAL A 208 -24.59 -7.33 -3.79
CA VAL A 208 -25.91 -7.74 -4.32
C VAL A 208 -26.76 -8.41 -3.22
N ASP A 209 -26.12 -9.06 -2.25
CA ASP A 209 -26.80 -9.71 -1.14
C ASP A 209 -27.17 -8.74 0.00
N GLN A 210 -26.68 -7.49 -0.04
CA GLN A 210 -26.88 -6.48 1.01
C GLN A 210 -27.44 -5.15 0.47
N VAL A 211 -28.16 -5.18 -0.66
CA VAL A 211 -28.70 -3.99 -1.34
C VAL A 211 -29.51 -3.08 -0.42
N ARG A 212 -30.28 -3.62 0.53
CA ARG A 212 -31.06 -2.81 1.49
C ARG A 212 -30.17 -2.02 2.46
N THR A 213 -29.10 -2.62 2.96
CA THR A 213 -28.11 -1.98 3.85
C THR A 213 -27.32 -0.92 3.09
N TRP A 214 -26.94 -1.24 1.85
CA TRP A 214 -26.30 -0.28 0.95
C TRP A 214 -27.19 0.94 0.66
N LEU A 215 -28.48 0.74 0.35
CA LEU A 215 -29.40 1.86 0.12
C LEU A 215 -29.57 2.76 1.36
N ALA A 216 -29.55 2.19 2.57
CA ALA A 216 -29.60 2.97 3.81
C ALA A 216 -28.32 3.79 4.07
N ASP A 217 -27.14 3.23 3.74
CA ASP A 217 -25.84 3.91 3.81
C ASP A 217 -25.77 5.04 2.76
N VAL A 218 -26.18 4.79 1.53
CA VAL A 218 -26.30 5.81 0.47
C VAL A 218 -27.24 6.95 0.90
N TYR A 219 -28.42 6.61 1.43
CA TYR A 219 -29.36 7.62 1.92
C TYR A 219 -28.75 8.48 3.04
N THR A 220 -28.00 7.87 3.96
CA THR A 220 -27.32 8.57 5.06
C THR A 220 -26.25 9.52 4.52
N ARG A 221 -25.34 9.04 3.66
CA ARG A 221 -24.26 9.85 3.07
C ARG A 221 -24.78 11.03 2.24
N VAL A 222 -25.86 10.80 1.48
CA VAL A 222 -26.51 11.87 0.70
C VAL A 222 -27.21 12.88 1.61
N ARG A 223 -27.94 12.41 2.63
CA ARG A 223 -28.65 13.28 3.59
C ARG A 223 -27.69 14.15 4.41
N ASP A 224 -26.56 13.59 4.83
CA ASP A 224 -25.56 14.26 5.66
C ASP A 224 -24.49 15.03 4.85
N ALA A 225 -24.62 15.07 3.51
CA ALA A 225 -23.70 15.73 2.59
C ALA A 225 -22.24 15.25 2.72
N GLU A 226 -22.05 13.95 2.99
CA GLU A 226 -20.75 13.31 3.22
C GLU A 226 -19.99 12.96 1.92
N LEU A 227 -20.56 13.25 0.75
CA LEU A 227 -19.89 13.05 -0.54
C LEU A 227 -18.76 14.06 -0.73
N GLN A 228 -17.63 13.61 -1.27
CA GLN A 228 -16.45 14.44 -1.52
C GLN A 228 -16.75 15.68 -2.37
N ASN A 229 -17.73 15.63 -3.28
CA ASN A 229 -18.17 16.78 -4.05
C ASN A 229 -19.54 17.36 -3.64
N ALA A 230 -20.07 17.06 -2.45
CA ALA A 230 -21.42 17.45 -2.03
C ALA A 230 -21.73 18.95 -2.20
N ALA A 231 -20.74 19.82 -1.95
CA ALA A 231 -20.89 21.27 -2.09
C ALA A 231 -20.83 21.80 -3.54
N ARG A 232 -20.44 20.96 -4.51
CA ARG A 232 -20.18 21.35 -5.91
C ARG A 232 -21.35 21.06 -6.85
N THR A 233 -22.35 20.30 -6.40
CA THR A 233 -23.55 19.92 -7.16
C THR A 233 -24.67 20.94 -6.93
N ARG A 234 -24.89 21.88 -7.85
CA ARG A 234 -26.05 22.81 -7.84
C ARG A 234 -26.70 22.84 -9.22
N LEU A 235 -28.02 22.72 -9.30
CA LEU A 235 -28.75 22.82 -10.56
C LEU A 235 -28.79 24.27 -11.06
N ALA A 236 -27.71 24.72 -11.72
CA ALA A 236 -27.63 26.04 -12.35
C ALA A 236 -27.02 25.94 -13.77
N PRO A 237 -27.49 26.71 -14.76
CA PRO A 237 -26.98 26.65 -16.15
C PRO A 237 -25.47 26.89 -16.28
N SER A 238 -24.90 27.70 -15.39
CA SER A 238 -23.44 27.94 -15.31
C SER A 238 -22.64 26.71 -14.89
N GLN A 239 -23.29 25.66 -14.37
CA GLN A 239 -22.66 24.38 -14.06
C GLN A 239 -22.58 23.44 -15.27
N TRP A 240 -23.37 23.63 -16.34
CA TRP A 240 -23.41 22.67 -17.45
C TRP A 240 -22.06 22.50 -18.16
N ILE A 241 -21.31 23.59 -18.35
CA ILE A 241 -19.94 23.52 -18.90
C ILE A 241 -19.00 22.80 -17.93
N ARG A 242 -19.17 23.01 -16.63
CA ARG A 242 -18.41 22.29 -15.59
C ARG A 242 -18.76 20.81 -15.61
N ASP A 243 -20.03 20.45 -15.74
CA ASP A 243 -20.51 19.07 -15.76
C ASP A 243 -20.02 18.32 -17.00
N VAL A 244 -20.02 18.96 -18.18
CA VAL A 244 -19.39 18.40 -19.39
C VAL A 244 -17.89 18.16 -19.18
N ARG A 245 -17.18 19.10 -18.55
CA ARG A 245 -15.75 18.92 -18.21
C ARG A 245 -15.55 17.78 -17.21
N ARG A 246 -16.40 17.67 -16.18
CA ARG A 246 -16.35 16.60 -15.17
C ARG A 246 -16.62 15.22 -15.78
N LEU A 247 -17.58 15.12 -16.70
CA LEU A 247 -17.86 13.91 -17.47
C LEU A 247 -16.68 13.53 -18.37
N ALA A 248 -16.06 14.50 -19.05
CA ALA A 248 -14.87 14.25 -19.87
C ALA A 248 -13.66 13.80 -19.04
N ILE A 249 -13.49 14.34 -17.82
CA ILE A 249 -12.47 13.90 -16.86
C ILE A 249 -12.76 12.47 -16.40
N ALA A 250 -13.98 12.19 -15.93
CA ALA A 250 -14.37 10.86 -15.46
C ALA A 250 -14.23 9.80 -16.58
N ALA A 251 -14.59 10.13 -17.82
CA ALA A 251 -14.41 9.22 -18.95
C ALA A 251 -12.93 8.91 -19.22
N ARG A 252 -12.03 9.89 -19.08
CA ARG A 252 -10.58 9.68 -19.24
C ARG A 252 -10.02 8.80 -18.11
N GLU A 253 -10.41 9.10 -16.88
CA GLU A 253 -10.01 8.37 -15.68
C GLU A 253 -10.47 6.90 -15.72
N VAL A 254 -11.72 6.65 -16.11
CA VAL A 254 -12.24 5.29 -16.33
C VAL A 254 -11.46 4.58 -17.43
N ARG A 255 -11.13 5.26 -18.53
CA ARG A 255 -10.29 4.68 -19.59
C ARG A 255 -8.88 4.34 -19.11
N GLY A 256 -8.29 5.13 -18.23
CA GLY A 256 -6.99 4.83 -17.61
C GLY A 256 -7.01 3.57 -16.76
N TYR A 257 -8.08 3.42 -15.97
CA TYR A 257 -8.30 2.26 -15.11
C TYR A 257 -8.60 0.97 -15.88
N LEU A 258 -9.48 1.03 -16.90
CA LEU A 258 -9.88 -0.14 -17.67
C LEU A 258 -8.70 -0.81 -18.39
N PRO A 259 -8.73 -2.12 -18.66
CA PRO A 259 -7.66 -2.82 -19.39
C PRO A 259 -7.30 -2.18 -20.73
N SER A 260 -6.07 -2.39 -21.17
CA SER A 260 -5.56 -1.91 -22.47
C SER A 260 -6.21 -2.60 -23.68
N SER A 261 -6.87 -3.73 -23.46
CA SER A 261 -7.69 -4.44 -24.46
C SER A 261 -8.96 -4.96 -23.80
N LEU A 262 -10.11 -4.53 -24.32
CA LEU A 262 -11.43 -4.99 -23.90
C LEU A 262 -11.96 -6.01 -24.90
N ARG A 263 -12.39 -7.17 -24.42
CA ARG A 263 -13.04 -8.19 -25.26
C ARG A 263 -14.52 -8.27 -24.92
N VAL A 264 -15.37 -7.82 -25.84
CA VAL A 264 -16.83 -7.91 -25.70
C VAL A 264 -17.35 -8.87 -26.77
N HIS A 265 -17.76 -10.07 -26.35
CA HIS A 265 -18.06 -11.20 -27.23
C HIS A 265 -16.92 -11.49 -28.22
N ARG A 266 -17.17 -11.28 -29.52
CA ARG A 266 -16.21 -11.50 -30.61
C ARG A 266 -15.35 -10.27 -30.93
N TRP A 267 -15.67 -9.12 -30.36
CA TRP A 267 -15.03 -7.84 -30.71
C TRP A 267 -13.93 -7.51 -29.71
N ARG A 268 -12.75 -7.18 -30.23
CA ARG A 268 -11.63 -6.67 -29.45
C ARG A 268 -11.52 -5.17 -29.69
N TRP A 269 -11.50 -4.41 -28.61
CA TRP A 269 -11.38 -2.96 -28.62
C TRP A 269 -10.10 -2.59 -27.89
N ASP A 270 -9.18 -1.93 -28.58
CA ASP A 270 -7.93 -1.46 -27.99
C ASP A 270 -8.17 -0.14 -27.26
N ASN A 271 -7.68 -0.07 -26.02
CA ASN A 271 -7.74 1.10 -25.16
C ASN A 271 -6.31 1.54 -24.83
N PRO A 272 -5.71 2.43 -25.64
CA PRO A 272 -4.29 2.79 -25.50
C PRO A 272 -3.96 3.50 -24.19
N LEU A 273 -4.98 4.03 -23.48
CA LEU A 273 -4.81 4.66 -22.18
C LEU A 273 -4.93 3.66 -21.03
N GLY A 274 -5.38 2.43 -21.30
CA GLY A 274 -5.78 1.47 -20.27
C GLY A 274 -4.64 0.80 -19.52
N GLY A 275 -5.03 0.07 -18.47
CA GLY A 275 -4.16 -0.78 -17.67
C GLY A 275 -3.26 -0.03 -16.70
N ARG A 276 -3.50 1.26 -16.46
CA ARG A 276 -2.61 2.07 -15.60
C ARG A 276 -2.53 1.53 -14.19
N HIS A 277 -3.66 1.06 -13.64
CA HIS A 277 -3.72 0.49 -12.29
C HIS A 277 -2.89 -0.79 -12.11
N VAL A 278 -2.63 -1.55 -13.18
CA VAL A 278 -1.86 -2.81 -13.13
C VAL A 278 -0.48 -2.69 -13.79
N SER A 279 -0.05 -1.48 -14.14
CA SER A 279 1.19 -1.24 -14.89
C SER A 279 2.46 -1.23 -14.01
N TYR A 280 2.31 -1.12 -12.69
CA TYR A 280 3.41 -0.82 -11.76
C TYR A 280 4.55 -1.85 -11.73
N GLY A 281 4.30 -3.09 -12.13
CA GLY A 281 5.31 -4.15 -12.17
C GLY A 281 5.80 -4.52 -13.57
N THR A 282 5.32 -3.83 -14.61
CA THR A 282 5.56 -4.22 -16.01
C THR A 282 5.93 -3.07 -16.93
N GLU A 283 5.49 -1.86 -16.62
CA GLU A 283 5.80 -0.66 -17.39
C GLU A 283 6.79 0.24 -16.63
N PRO A 284 7.64 1.00 -17.36
CA PRO A 284 8.46 2.05 -16.76
C PRO A 284 7.65 3.05 -15.95
N TYR A 285 8.03 3.22 -14.68
CA TYR A 285 7.23 3.97 -13.70
C TYR A 285 7.45 5.48 -13.76
N LEU A 286 8.68 5.91 -14.03
CA LEU A 286 9.01 7.31 -14.24
C LEU A 286 9.70 7.43 -15.59
N ARG A 287 9.18 8.27 -16.49
CA ARG A 287 9.89 8.64 -17.73
C ARG A 287 11.11 9.56 -17.47
N ALA A 288 11.55 9.71 -16.21
CA ALA A 288 12.27 10.90 -15.76
C ALA A 288 13.64 10.72 -15.07
N PRO A 289 14.06 9.60 -14.44
CA PRO A 289 15.48 9.45 -14.16
C PRO A 289 16.15 9.03 -15.46
N LEU A 290 16.88 9.96 -16.08
CA LEU A 290 17.72 9.73 -17.28
C LEU A 290 18.70 8.55 -17.13
N THR A 291 18.91 8.08 -15.90
CA THR A 291 19.85 7.02 -15.54
C THR A 291 19.24 5.62 -15.46
N ALA A 292 17.90 5.48 -15.44
CA ALA A 292 17.25 4.17 -15.34
C ALA A 292 15.83 4.19 -15.95
N PRO A 293 15.73 4.32 -17.29
CA PRO A 293 14.45 4.55 -17.98
C PRO A 293 13.50 3.36 -17.94
N ASP A 294 13.98 2.16 -17.59
CA ASP A 294 13.21 0.91 -17.65
C ASP A 294 12.74 0.40 -16.27
N VAL A 295 12.99 1.17 -15.21
CA VAL A 295 12.66 0.75 -13.84
C VAL A 295 11.15 0.86 -13.59
N THR A 296 10.58 -0.23 -13.09
CA THR A 296 9.15 -0.32 -12.72
C THR A 296 8.89 0.24 -11.33
N GLY A 297 7.62 0.50 -11.00
CA GLY A 297 7.23 1.10 -9.73
C GLY A 297 7.48 0.15 -8.57
N CYS A 298 7.24 -1.15 -8.81
CA CYS A 298 7.55 -2.22 -7.86
C CYS A 298 9.06 -2.28 -7.55
N GLN A 299 9.92 -2.12 -8.55
CA GLN A 299 11.37 -2.07 -8.36
C GLN A 299 11.81 -0.82 -7.59
N VAL A 300 11.22 0.35 -7.86
CA VAL A 300 11.48 1.57 -7.07
C VAL A 300 11.11 1.36 -5.60
N LEU A 301 9.97 0.73 -5.32
CA LEU A 301 9.58 0.41 -3.96
C LEU A 301 10.56 -0.57 -3.29
N ALA A 302 10.94 -1.66 -3.98
CA ALA A 302 11.93 -2.61 -3.45
C ALA A 302 13.26 -1.92 -3.12
N GLN A 303 13.76 -1.05 -4.00
CA GLN A 303 14.97 -0.26 -3.76
C GLN A 303 14.83 0.63 -2.52
N TRP A 304 13.71 1.33 -2.37
CA TRP A 304 13.44 2.12 -1.18
C TRP A 304 13.43 1.26 0.10
N MET A 305 12.82 0.07 0.05
CA MET A 305 12.79 -0.85 1.19
C MET A 305 14.19 -1.31 1.61
N GLN A 306 15.05 -1.65 0.64
CA GLN A 306 16.44 -2.02 0.90
C GLN A 306 17.24 -0.88 1.53
N VAL A 307 16.98 0.36 1.11
CA VAL A 307 17.57 1.57 1.73
C VAL A 307 17.08 1.73 3.17
N GLN A 308 15.77 1.60 3.42
CA GLN A 308 15.22 1.70 4.78
C GLN A 308 15.75 0.61 5.71
N ALA A 309 15.89 -0.63 5.23
CA ALA A 309 16.45 -1.72 6.02
C ALA A 309 17.91 -1.47 6.41
N THR A 310 18.66 -0.66 5.66
CA THR A 310 20.08 -0.40 5.89
C THR A 310 20.34 0.91 6.64
N LEU A 311 19.56 1.96 6.36
CA LEU A 311 19.81 3.32 6.86
C LEU A 311 18.68 3.86 7.76
N GLY A 312 17.59 3.10 7.90
CA GLY A 312 16.39 3.51 8.60
C GLY A 312 16.56 3.64 10.11
N PRO A 313 15.61 4.30 10.80
CA PRO A 313 15.69 4.61 12.22
C PRO A 313 15.88 3.37 13.11
N HIS A 314 15.26 2.24 12.73
CA HIS A 314 15.29 1.00 13.49
C HIS A 314 16.67 0.34 13.59
N GLN A 315 17.61 0.65 12.69
CA GLN A 315 19.00 0.18 12.82
C GLN A 315 19.83 1.03 13.78
N ARG A 316 19.44 2.30 14.04
CA ARG A 316 20.23 3.21 14.90
C ARG A 316 20.14 2.89 16.39
N CYS A 317 19.17 2.08 16.81
CA CYS A 317 19.07 1.60 18.19
C CYS A 317 19.87 0.31 18.44
N ALA A 318 20.36 -0.35 17.39
CA ALA A 318 21.11 -1.61 17.49
C ALA A 318 22.64 -1.43 17.34
N ALA A 319 23.11 -0.19 17.15
CA ALA A 319 24.52 0.17 16.99
C ALA A 319 25.12 0.75 18.29
#